data_AF-A0A935L7H0-F1
#
_entry.id   AF-A0A935L7H0-F1
#
_cell.length_a   1.000
_cell.length_b   1.000
_cell.length_c   1.000
_cell.angle_alpha   90.00
_cell.angle_beta   90.00
_cell.angle_gamma   90.00
#
_symmetry.space_group_name_H-M   'P 1'
#
loop_
_entity.id
_entity.type
_entity.pdbx_description
1 polymer ?
#
loop_
_entity_poly.entity_id
_entity_poly.type
_entity_poly.pdbx_seq_one_letter_code
_entity_poly.pdbx_strand_id
1 'polypeptide(L)'
;MRPASIVALLFATAALAAAAPALSADALRGRALYDARCSDCHDTSVHGRNKRAAANFEELRGWVVQWAANLGLKWTDTEVTDVAVHLNARYYRFACPPVHCKATGSRDAGAGRLALDDRRP
;
A
#
# COMPACT_ATOMS: atom_id res chain seq x y z
N MET A 1 55.66 32.46 33.89
CA MET A 1 54.67 33.39 33.31
C MET A 1 54.31 32.86 31.92
N ARG A 2 53.12 32.49 31.47
CA ARG A 2 51.77 32.19 32.01
C ARG A 2 51.22 31.10 31.04
N PRO A 3 50.48 30.08 31.50
CA PRO A 3 49.83 29.11 30.63
C PRO A 3 48.55 29.74 30.05
N ALA A 4 48.23 29.46 28.79
CA ALA A 4 46.95 29.83 28.19
C ALA A 4 46.36 28.62 27.46
N SER A 5 45.55 27.86 28.20
CA SER A 5 44.45 27.05 27.70
C SER A 5 43.51 27.90 26.85
N ILE A 6 42.83 27.29 25.87
CA ILE A 6 41.53 27.63 25.23
C ILE A 6 41.55 26.91 23.87
N VAL A 7 40.59 26.11 23.42
CA VAL A 7 39.28 25.70 23.88
C VAL A 7 39.00 24.40 23.12
N ALA A 8 38.45 23.41 23.81
CA ALA A 8 37.96 22.19 23.19
C ALA A 8 36.83 22.54 22.20
N LEU A 9 37.06 22.32 20.91
CA LEU A 9 35.99 22.35 19.91
C LEU A 9 35.23 21.02 20.01
N LEU A 10 34.16 21.03 20.78
CA LEU A 10 33.14 19.98 20.79
C LEU A 10 32.49 19.93 19.41
N PHE A 11 32.87 18.95 18.59
CA PHE A 11 32.09 18.57 17.41
C PHE A 11 30.79 17.93 17.88
N ALA A 12 29.73 18.73 17.96
CA ALA A 12 28.37 18.24 18.11
C ALA A 12 27.98 17.49 16.83
N THR A 13 28.05 16.16 16.87
CA THR A 13 27.50 15.29 15.83
C THR A 13 25.98 15.39 15.89
N ALA A 14 25.40 16.19 14.99
CA ALA A 14 23.97 16.23 14.77
C ALA A 14 23.51 14.84 14.26
N ALA A 15 22.83 14.09 15.11
CA ALA A 15 22.15 12.86 14.74
C ALA A 15 20.99 13.20 13.81
N LEU A 16 21.22 13.10 12.50
CA LEU A 16 20.17 13.19 11.50
C LEU A 16 19.32 11.91 11.58
N ALA A 17 18.22 11.97 12.33
CA ALA A 17 17.22 10.92 12.33
C ALA A 17 16.62 10.84 10.90
N ALA A 18 17.08 9.87 10.12
CA ALA A 18 16.48 9.54 8.84
C ALA A 18 15.07 9.02 9.10
N ALA A 19 14.06 9.88 8.91
CA ALA A 19 12.69 9.45 8.80
C ALA A 19 12.61 8.51 7.58
N ALA A 20 12.55 7.20 7.83
CA ALA A 20 12.29 6.24 6.77
C ALA A 20 10.98 6.68 6.07
N PRO A 21 10.94 6.71 4.72
CA PRO A 21 9.70 7.02 4.04
C PRO A 21 8.67 5.99 4.50
N ALA A 22 7.62 6.45 5.18
CA ALA A 22 6.49 5.61 5.50
C ALA A 22 5.95 5.09 4.16
N LEU A 23 6.17 3.81 3.90
CA LEU A 23 5.66 3.10 2.72
C LEU A 23 4.13 3.16 2.77
N SER A 24 3.58 4.18 2.13
CA SER A 24 2.14 4.24 1.88
C SER A 24 1.90 3.44 0.62
N ALA A 25 0.94 2.52 0.67
CA ALA A 25 0.48 1.81 -0.51
C ALA A 25 0.04 2.78 -1.61
N ASP A 26 0.30 2.41 -2.86
CA ASP A 26 -0.04 3.10 -4.09
C ASP A 26 -1.06 2.26 -4.86
N ALA A 27 -2.33 2.64 -4.75
CA ALA A 27 -3.42 1.91 -5.40
C ALA A 27 -3.36 1.94 -6.93
N LEU A 28 -2.69 2.93 -7.54
CA LEU A 28 -2.55 3.00 -9.01
C LEU A 28 -1.52 1.98 -9.50
N ARG A 29 -0.38 1.88 -8.81
CA ARG A 29 0.59 0.81 -9.06
C ARG A 29 -0.03 -0.56 -8.82
N GLY A 30 -0.78 -0.72 -7.72
CA GLY A 30 -1.51 -1.95 -7.42
C GLY A 30 -2.49 -2.35 -8.51
N ARG A 31 -3.20 -1.38 -9.11
CA ARG A 31 -4.07 -1.64 -10.26
C ARG A 31 -3.29 -2.17 -11.45
N ALA A 32 -2.18 -1.52 -11.81
CA ALA A 32 -1.38 -1.92 -12.97
C ALA A 32 -0.84 -3.35 -12.82
N LEU A 33 -0.39 -3.71 -11.61
CA LEU A 33 0.08 -5.06 -11.30
C LEU A 33 -1.06 -6.09 -11.38
N TYR A 34 -2.24 -5.76 -10.85
CA TYR A 34 -3.42 -6.62 -10.92
C TYR A 34 -3.87 -6.87 -12.37
N ASP A 35 -4.06 -5.79 -13.14
CA ASP A 35 -4.54 -5.86 -14.53
C ASP A 35 -3.58 -6.66 -15.43
N ALA A 36 -2.29 -6.71 -15.09
CA ALA A 36 -1.26 -7.39 -15.87
C ALA A 36 -1.08 -8.89 -15.56
N ARG A 37 -1.62 -9.39 -14.45
CA ARG A 37 -1.29 -10.75 -13.95
C ARG A 37 -2.46 -11.54 -13.40
N CYS A 38 -3.40 -10.87 -12.73
CA CYS A 38 -4.44 -11.55 -11.95
C CYS A 38 -5.67 -11.94 -12.80
N SER A 39 -5.77 -11.41 -14.01
CA SER A 39 -6.84 -11.68 -14.98
C SER A 39 -6.52 -12.83 -15.95
N ASP A 40 -5.30 -13.37 -15.92
CA ASP A 40 -4.85 -14.40 -16.87
C ASP A 40 -5.59 -15.74 -16.67
N CYS A 41 -6.02 -16.04 -15.44
CA CYS A 41 -6.67 -17.31 -15.09
C CYS A 41 -8.18 -17.21 -14.91
N HIS A 42 -8.70 -16.04 -14.52
CA HIS A 42 -10.12 -15.81 -14.28
C HIS A 42 -10.45 -14.32 -14.40
N ASP A 43 -11.72 -14.01 -14.64
CA ASP A 43 -12.20 -12.63 -14.61
C ASP A 43 -12.39 -12.10 -13.17
N THR A 44 -13.01 -10.93 -13.04
CA THR A 44 -13.25 -10.28 -11.75
C THR A 44 -14.31 -10.95 -10.87
N SER A 45 -15.01 -11.99 -11.35
CA SER A 45 -16.09 -12.68 -10.62
C SER A 45 -15.62 -13.32 -9.31
N VAL A 46 -14.33 -13.65 -9.21
CA VAL A 46 -13.70 -14.17 -7.98
C VAL A 46 -13.77 -13.20 -6.80
N HIS A 47 -13.96 -11.90 -7.05
CA HIS A 47 -14.12 -10.89 -6.00
C HIS A 47 -15.58 -10.69 -5.57
N GLY A 48 -16.51 -11.39 -6.23
CA GLY A 48 -17.94 -11.33 -5.95
C GLY A 48 -18.27 -11.75 -4.51
N ARG A 49 -19.34 -11.18 -3.94
CA ARG A 49 -19.74 -11.38 -2.52
C ARG A 49 -19.85 -12.86 -2.13
N ASN A 50 -20.38 -13.71 -3.01
CA ASN A 50 -20.59 -15.14 -2.76
C ASN A 50 -19.32 -16.00 -2.93
N LYS A 51 -18.23 -15.41 -3.43
CA LYS A 51 -16.95 -16.08 -3.72
C LYS A 51 -15.77 -15.45 -2.96
N ARG A 52 -16.08 -14.48 -2.09
CA ARG A 52 -15.09 -13.72 -1.34
C ARG A 52 -14.33 -14.62 -0.37
N ALA A 53 -13.04 -14.84 -0.65
CA ALA A 53 -12.19 -15.72 0.14
C ALA A 53 -11.54 -15.07 1.38
N ALA A 54 -11.48 -13.74 1.43
CA ALA A 54 -10.93 -12.98 2.56
C ALA A 54 -12.04 -12.42 3.44
N ALA A 55 -11.85 -12.41 4.76
CA ALA A 55 -12.75 -11.78 5.74
C ALA A 55 -12.28 -10.40 6.21
N ASN A 56 -11.00 -10.06 6.02
CA ASN A 56 -10.41 -8.78 6.42
C ASN A 56 -9.24 -8.38 5.50
N PHE A 57 -8.64 -7.21 5.75
CA PHE A 57 -7.56 -6.67 4.92
C PHE A 57 -6.29 -7.53 4.94
N GLU A 58 -5.89 -8.06 6.10
CA GLU A 58 -4.68 -8.91 6.18
C GLU A 58 -4.87 -10.23 5.44
N GLU A 59 -6.05 -10.84 5.53
CA GLU A 59 -6.37 -12.03 4.75
C GLU A 59 -6.38 -11.73 3.25
N LEU A 60 -6.91 -10.58 2.83
CA LEU A 60 -6.85 -10.16 1.44
C LEU A 60 -5.39 -10.03 0.96
N ARG A 61 -4.54 -9.42 1.78
CA ARG A 61 -3.10 -9.31 1.51
C ARG A 61 -2.44 -10.69 1.44
N GLY A 62 -2.80 -11.61 2.33
CA GLY A 62 -2.35 -13.00 2.31
C GLY A 62 -2.74 -13.74 1.03
N TRP A 63 -3.96 -13.52 0.52
CA TRP A 63 -4.36 -14.06 -0.79
C TRP A 63 -3.54 -13.49 -1.94
N VAL A 64 -3.20 -12.20 -1.90
CA VAL A 64 -2.30 -11.60 -2.91
C VAL A 64 -0.91 -12.24 -2.87
N VAL A 65 -0.35 -12.47 -1.69
CA VAL A 65 0.93 -13.19 -1.53
C VAL A 65 0.84 -14.60 -2.12
N GLN A 66 -0.19 -15.35 -1.78
CA GLN A 66 -0.38 -16.72 -2.26
C GLN A 66 -0.47 -16.78 -3.78
N TRP A 67 -1.26 -15.89 -4.40
CA TRP A 67 -1.42 -15.88 -5.85
C TRP A 67 -0.18 -15.35 -6.58
N ALA A 68 0.52 -14.37 -6.01
CA ALA A 68 1.80 -13.93 -6.53
C ALA A 68 2.80 -15.10 -6.57
N ALA A 69 2.88 -15.91 -5.51
CA ALA A 69 3.71 -17.11 -5.47
C ALA A 69 3.28 -18.17 -6.49
N ASN A 70 1.97 -18.43 -6.63
CA ASN A 70 1.43 -19.39 -7.61
C ASN A 70 1.78 -18.99 -9.06
N LEU A 71 1.84 -17.68 -9.33
CA LEU A 71 2.20 -17.12 -10.62
C LEU A 71 3.73 -16.93 -10.79
N GLY A 72 4.54 -17.33 -9.80
CA GLY A 72 6.00 -17.18 -9.83
C GLY A 72 6.48 -15.73 -9.77
N LEU A 73 5.65 -14.80 -9.30
CA LEU A 73 5.96 -13.38 -9.19
C LEU A 73 6.83 -13.13 -7.96
N LYS A 74 7.90 -12.34 -8.14
CA LYS A 74 8.81 -11.93 -7.06
C LYS A 74 8.44 -10.54 -6.53
N TRP A 75 7.16 -10.35 -6.20
CA TRP A 75 6.69 -9.08 -5.66
C TRP A 75 7.25 -8.82 -4.27
N THR A 76 7.61 -7.57 -4.05
CA THR A 76 7.97 -7.03 -2.73
C THR A 76 6.73 -6.89 -1.85
N ASP A 77 6.92 -6.75 -0.54
CA ASP A 77 5.83 -6.49 0.41
C ASP A 77 5.05 -5.21 0.05
N THR A 78 5.74 -4.19 -0.48
CA THR A 78 5.13 -2.97 -1.01
C THR A 78 4.16 -3.27 -2.15
N GLU A 79 4.60 -4.01 -3.16
CA GLU A 79 3.78 -4.34 -4.34
C GLU A 79 2.58 -5.21 -3.97
N VAL A 80 2.77 -6.16 -3.06
CA VAL A 80 1.67 -6.94 -2.47
C VAL A 80 0.67 -6.01 -1.80
N THR A 81 1.14 -5.08 -0.99
CA THR A 81 0.28 -4.13 -0.27
C THR A 81 -0.45 -3.21 -1.23
N ASP A 82 0.20 -2.72 -2.29
CA ASP A 82 -0.42 -1.88 -3.33
C ASP A 82 -1.59 -2.59 -4.01
N VAL A 83 -1.38 -3.85 -4.41
CA VAL A 83 -2.42 -4.69 -5.02
C VAL A 83 -3.54 -4.95 -4.02
N ALA A 84 -3.23 -5.27 -2.77
CA ALA A 84 -4.24 -5.48 -1.72
C ALA A 84 -5.06 -4.20 -1.48
N VAL A 85 -4.45 -3.03 -1.47
CA VAL A 85 -5.15 -1.74 -1.36
C VAL A 85 -6.04 -1.49 -2.57
N HIS A 86 -5.55 -1.75 -3.78
CA HIS A 86 -6.36 -1.64 -4.99
C HIS A 86 -7.60 -2.56 -4.92
N LEU A 87 -7.41 -3.85 -4.61
CA LEU A 87 -8.49 -4.82 -4.48
C LEU A 87 -9.47 -4.43 -3.36
N ASN A 88 -8.94 -3.94 -2.24
CA ASN A 88 -9.78 -3.50 -1.13
C ASN A 88 -10.63 -2.30 -1.51
N ALA A 89 -10.03 -1.32 -2.19
CA ALA A 89 -10.72 -0.15 -2.69
C ALA A 89 -11.71 -0.46 -3.81
N ARG A 90 -11.49 -1.49 -4.63
CA ARG A 90 -12.41 -1.81 -5.73
C ARG A 90 -13.55 -2.74 -5.29
N TYR A 91 -13.22 -3.80 -4.54
CA TYR A 91 -14.14 -4.90 -4.28
C TYR A 91 -14.44 -5.12 -2.79
N TYR A 92 -13.42 -5.16 -1.92
CA TYR A 92 -13.59 -5.73 -0.57
C TYR A 92 -14.14 -4.74 0.47
N ARG A 93 -13.60 -3.53 0.51
CA ARG A 93 -14.00 -2.43 1.40
C ARG A 93 -13.84 -2.72 2.91
N PHE A 94 -12.85 -3.51 3.27
CA PHE A 94 -12.45 -3.72 4.66
C PHE A 94 -11.79 -2.48 5.26
N ALA A 95 -11.85 -2.39 6.59
CA ALA A 95 -11.00 -1.47 7.33
C ALA A 95 -9.53 -1.81 7.03
N CYS A 96 -8.79 -0.84 6.49
CA CYS A 96 -7.38 -1.00 6.19
C CYS A 96 -6.54 -0.46 7.35
N PRO A 97 -5.62 -1.24 7.91
CA PRO A 97 -4.72 -0.76 8.95
C PRO A 97 -3.90 0.46 8.52
N PRO A 98 -3.68 1.46 9.38
CA PRO A 98 -2.89 2.66 9.06
C PRO A 98 -1.46 2.39 8.58
N VAL A 99 -0.90 1.25 8.97
CA VAL A 99 0.43 0.78 8.54
C VAL A 99 0.47 0.44 7.04
N HIS A 100 -0.67 0.08 6.44
CA HIS A 100 -0.77 -0.24 5.01
C HIS A 100 -1.44 0.89 4.21
N CYS A 101 -2.44 1.54 4.80
CA CYS A 101 -3.16 2.63 4.17
C CYS A 101 -3.06 3.89 5.02
N LYS A 102 -2.50 4.97 4.46
CA LYS A 102 -2.84 6.30 4.99
C LYS A 102 -4.36 6.47 4.86
N ALA A 103 -5.02 6.81 5.96
CA ALA A 103 -6.46 7.01 6.00
C ALA A 103 -6.87 8.04 4.94
N THR A 104 -7.26 7.56 3.77
CA THR A 104 -7.88 8.35 2.72
C THR A 104 -9.31 7.82 2.61
N GLY A 105 -10.17 8.35 3.48
CA GLY A 105 -11.62 8.17 3.39
C GLY A 105 -12.14 6.80 3.83
N SER A 106 -11.96 6.45 5.11
CA SER A 106 -12.98 5.63 5.79
C SER A 106 -14.28 6.44 5.82
N ARG A 107 -15.13 6.21 4.81
CA ARG A 107 -16.60 6.18 4.76
C ARG A 107 -17.51 6.99 5.71
N ASP A 108 -17.00 7.97 6.45
CA ASP A 108 -17.80 8.82 7.34
C ASP A 108 -17.81 10.30 6.92
N ALA A 109 -17.24 10.64 5.76
CA ALA A 109 -17.44 11.95 5.14
C ALA A 109 -18.14 11.75 3.79
N GLY A 110 -19.41 12.13 3.73
CA GLY A 110 -20.20 12.16 2.51
C GLY A 110 -19.53 12.99 1.39
N ALA A 111 -19.93 12.67 0.16
CA ALA A 111 -19.57 13.34 -1.10
C ALA A 111 -18.14 13.06 -1.62
N GLY A 112 -18.08 12.11 -2.54
CA GLY A 112 -16.91 11.88 -3.39
C GLY A 112 -17.31 11.01 -4.57
N ARG A 113 -18.27 11.51 -5.36
CA ARG A 113 -18.59 10.98 -6.69
C ARG A 113 -17.29 11.05 -7.49
N LEU A 114 -16.52 9.96 -7.50
CA LEU A 114 -15.42 9.79 -8.45
C LEU A 114 -16.09 9.84 -9.82
N ALA A 115 -15.94 11.00 -10.46
CA ALA A 115 -16.02 11.16 -11.88
C ALA A 115 -15.05 10.16 -12.52
N LEU A 116 -15.61 9.00 -12.82
CA LEU A 116 -15.11 8.00 -13.76
C LEU A 116 -16.15 7.88 -14.89
N ASP A 117 -16.71 9.03 -15.26
CA ASP A 117 -17.37 9.28 -16.54
C ASP A 117 -16.56 10.40 -17.18
N ASP A 118 -15.51 10.04 -17.92
CA ASP A 118 -15.26 10.60 -19.25
C ASP A 118 -14.10 9.84 -19.92
N ARG A 119 -14.31 9.52 -21.20
CA ARG A 119 -13.38 9.00 -22.22
C ARG A 119 -13.11 7.51 -22.31
N ARG A 120 -13.98 6.85 -23.07
CA ARG A 120 -13.58 6.10 -24.28
C ARG A 120 -14.72 6.22 -25.32
N PRO A 121 -14.42 6.40 -26.63
CA PRO A 121 -15.42 6.69 -27.68
C PRO A 121 -16.50 5.63 -27.84
#